data_AF-A0A3B8UKR9-F1
#
_entry.id   AF-A0A3B8UKR9-F1
#
_cell.length_a   1.000
_cell.length_b   1.000
_cell.length_c   1.000
_cell.angle_alpha   90.00
_cell.angle_beta   90.00
_cell.angle_gamma   90.00
#
_symmetry.space_group_name_H-M   'P 1'
#
loop_
_entity.id
_entity.type
_entity.pdbx_description
1 polymer ?
#
loop_
_entity_poly.entity_id
_entity_poly.type
_entity_poly.pdbx_seq_one_letter_code
_entity_poly.pdbx_strand_id
1 'polypeptide(L)'
;TGIPDMIAKAILGLTTNKFLILLLINVLLLVVGTFMDVTPAILIFTPILLPICKSLGMDAIHFGILLCFNLSIGTITPPVGTILFTGCRVGGTTIESVIKTLLPYFGVILIALLLVTYIPQISMFLPHILGLV
;
A
#
# COMPACT_ATOMS: atom_id res chain seq x y z
N THR A 1 4.14 -6.51 -22.33
CA THR A 1 5.27 -5.59 -22.13
C THR A 1 4.84 -4.13 -21.99
N GLY A 2 3.69 -3.81 -21.38
CA GLY A 2 3.16 -2.44 -21.51
C GLY A 2 2.33 -1.88 -20.35
N ILE A 3 1.48 -2.67 -19.67
CA ILE A 3 0.52 -2.06 -18.71
C ILE A 3 1.22 -1.43 -17.49
N PRO A 4 2.16 -2.09 -16.80
CA PRO A 4 2.82 -1.49 -15.64
C PRO A 4 3.80 -0.37 -16.01
N ASP A 5 4.50 -0.50 -17.14
CA ASP A 5 5.38 0.55 -17.69
C ASP A 5 4.59 1.77 -18.17
N MET A 6 3.41 1.56 -18.74
CA MET A 6 2.48 2.64 -19.09
C MET A 6 1.98 3.35 -17.84
N ILE A 7 1.67 2.63 -16.76
CA ILE A 7 1.28 3.22 -15.48
C ILE A 7 2.43 4.06 -14.92
N ALA A 8 3.66 3.55 -14.93
CA ALA A 8 4.85 4.29 -14.50
C ALA A 8 5.05 5.59 -15.31
N LYS A 9 4.96 5.51 -16.65
CA LYS A 9 5.05 6.67 -17.54
C LYS A 9 3.88 7.64 -17.38
N ALA A 10 2.68 7.16 -17.12
CA ALA A 10 1.51 8.00 -16.88
C ALA A 10 1.67 8.80 -15.57
N ILE A 11 2.13 8.15 -14.49
CA ILE A 11 2.39 8.81 -13.20
C ILE A 11 3.48 9.89 -13.35
N LEU A 12 4.58 9.57 -14.04
CA LEU A 12 5.67 10.52 -14.26
C LEU A 12 5.32 11.63 -15.27
N GLY A 13 4.41 11.36 -16.22
CA GLY A 13 3.93 12.35 -17.18
C GLY A 13 2.88 13.31 -16.63
N LEU A 14 2.15 12.90 -15.58
CA LEU A 14 1.14 13.73 -14.91
C LEU A 14 1.74 14.76 -13.97
N THR A 15 2.84 14.44 -13.27
CA THR A 15 3.43 15.36 -12.30
C THR A 15 4.89 15.06 -11.99
N THR A 16 5.67 16.12 -11.77
CA THR A 16 7.05 16.06 -11.28
C THR A 16 7.14 16.17 -9.76
N ASN A 17 6.01 16.41 -9.08
CA ASN A 17 5.99 16.61 -7.64
C ASN A 17 6.02 15.27 -6.90
N LYS A 18 7.10 15.03 -6.14
CA LYS A 18 7.34 13.82 -5.34
C LYS A 18 6.13 13.42 -4.48
N PHE A 19 5.44 14.40 -3.86
CA PHE A 19 4.32 14.12 -2.97
C PHE A 19 3.10 13.57 -3.70
N LEU A 20 2.83 14.08 -4.92
CA LEU A 20 1.74 13.57 -5.75
C LEU A 20 2.06 12.20 -6.34
N ILE A 21 3.31 11.96 -6.76
CA ILE A 21 3.72 10.64 -7.27
C ILE A 21 3.53 9.57 -6.18
N LEU A 22 3.98 9.85 -4.96
CA LEU A 22 3.79 8.94 -3.83
C LEU A 22 2.31 8.72 -3.50
N LEU A 23 1.47 9.75 -3.62
CA LEU A 23 0.02 9.60 -3.43
C LEU A 23 -0.59 8.70 -4.52
N LEU A 24 -0.22 8.91 -5.78
CA LEU A 24 -0.69 8.08 -6.90
C LEU A 24 -0.26 6.62 -6.74
N ILE A 25 0.97 6.37 -6.26
CA ILE A 25 1.47 5.03 -5.96
C ILE A 25 0.64 4.39 -4.85
N ASN A 26 0.35 5.09 -3.74
CA ASN A 26 -0.50 4.57 -2.68
C ASN A 26 -1.90 4.23 -3.17
N VAL A 27 -2.55 5.14 -3.91
CA VAL A 27 -3.90 4.90 -4.47
C VAL A 27 -3.89 3.69 -5.40
N LEU A 28 -2.89 3.59 -6.27
CA LEU A 28 -2.72 2.45 -7.16
C LEU A 28 -2.55 1.15 -6.36
N LEU A 29 -1.68 1.12 -5.36
CA LEU A 29 -1.43 -0.06 -4.55
C LEU A 29 -2.64 -0.47 -3.70
N LEU A 30 -3.41 0.49 -3.20
CA LEU A 30 -4.68 0.23 -2.51
C LEU A 30 -5.67 -0.45 -3.45
N VAL A 31 -5.86 0.09 -4.66
CA VAL A 31 -6.78 -0.49 -5.65
C VAL A 31 -6.30 -1.89 -6.05
N VAL A 32 -5.01 -2.07 -6.36
CA VAL A 32 -4.44 -3.38 -6.72
C VAL A 32 -4.61 -4.38 -5.58
N GLY A 33 -4.29 -3.98 -4.34
CA GLY A 33 -4.37 -4.84 -3.16
C GLY A 33 -5.79 -5.32 -2.88
N THR A 34 -6.80 -4.63 -3.41
CA THR A 34 -8.19 -5.05 -3.27
C THR A 34 -8.59 -6.22 -4.19
N PHE A 35 -7.85 -6.47 -5.28
CA PHE A 35 -8.14 -7.52 -6.27
C PHE A 35 -7.13 -8.67 -6.25
N MET A 36 -5.93 -8.43 -5.76
CA MET A 36 -4.79 -9.35 -5.86
C MET A 36 -4.27 -9.69 -4.47
N ASP A 37 -3.91 -10.96 -4.25
CA ASP A 37 -3.25 -11.40 -3.02
C ASP A 37 -1.89 -10.70 -2.81
N VAL A 38 -1.47 -10.55 -1.55
CA VAL A 38 -0.25 -9.82 -1.17
C VAL A 38 0.98 -10.37 -1.90
N THR A 39 1.08 -11.70 -2.02
CA THR A 39 2.25 -12.36 -2.61
C THR A 39 2.47 -12.03 -4.10
N PRO A 40 1.50 -12.27 -5.01
CA PRO A 40 1.64 -11.90 -6.41
C PRO A 40 1.78 -10.39 -6.62
N ALA A 41 1.10 -9.57 -5.80
CA ALA A 41 1.22 -8.12 -5.90
C ALA A 41 2.65 -7.65 -5.60
N ILE A 42 3.30 -8.16 -4.54
CA ILE A 42 4.69 -7.81 -4.23
C ILE A 42 5.62 -8.21 -5.39
N LEU A 43 5.48 -9.43 -5.93
CA LEU A 43 6.34 -9.92 -7.01
C LEU A 43 6.23 -9.10 -8.29
N ILE A 44 5.04 -8.59 -8.62
CA ILE A 44 4.80 -7.77 -9.80
C ILE A 44 5.22 -6.32 -9.57
N PHE A 45 4.76 -5.69 -8.48
CA PHE A 45 4.90 -4.26 -8.31
C PHE A 45 6.26 -3.83 -7.79
N THR A 46 6.99 -4.69 -7.07
CA THR A 46 8.34 -4.36 -6.57
C THR A 46 9.31 -3.96 -7.68
N PRO A 47 9.56 -4.77 -8.73
CA PRO A 47 10.51 -4.40 -9.78
C PRO A 47 10.09 -3.15 -10.58
N ILE A 48 8.80 -2.81 -10.57
CA ILE A 48 8.23 -1.71 -11.37
C ILE A 48 8.26 -0.40 -10.58
N LEU A 49 7.87 -0.42 -9.31
CA LEU A 49 7.73 0.77 -8.48
C LEU A 49 9.01 1.11 -7.71
N LEU A 50 9.83 0.12 -7.34
CA LEU A 50 11.09 0.34 -6.64
C LEU A 50 12.05 1.30 -7.38
N PRO A 51 12.31 1.20 -8.70
CA PRO A 51 13.20 2.13 -9.38
C PRO A 51 12.65 3.57 -9.41
N ILE A 52 11.33 3.74 -9.51
CA ILE A 52 10.67 5.05 -9.46
C ILE A 52 10.79 5.64 -8.06
N CYS A 53 10.59 4.83 -7.03
CA CYS A 53 10.70 5.26 -5.64
C CYS A 53 12.15 5.64 -5.29
N LYS A 54 13.13 4.85 -5.75
CA LYS A 54 14.55 5.16 -5.58
C LYS A 54 14.96 6.44 -6.30
N SER A 55 14.45 6.71 -7.51
CA SER A 55 14.74 7.97 -8.22
C SER A 55 14.17 9.20 -7.50
N LEU A 56 13.11 9.02 -6.70
CA LEU A 56 12.56 10.05 -5.81
C LEU A 56 13.31 10.17 -4.47
N GLY A 57 14.39 9.40 -4.26
CA GLY A 57 15.17 9.39 -3.03
C GLY A 57 14.48 8.65 -1.87
N MET A 58 13.64 7.66 -2.17
CA MET A 58 13.06 6.76 -1.16
C MET A 58 13.90 5.48 -1.03
N ASP A 59 14.20 5.10 0.22
CA ASP A 59 14.93 3.86 0.50
C ASP A 59 14.14 2.61 0.13
N ALA A 60 14.85 1.54 -0.23
CA ALA A 60 14.23 0.28 -0.62
C ALA A 60 13.42 -0.36 0.53
N ILE A 61 13.89 -0.20 1.76
CA ILE A 61 13.21 -0.70 2.96
C ILE A 61 11.93 0.10 3.21
N HIS A 62 12.02 1.43 3.11
CA HIS A 62 10.86 2.29 3.26
C HIS A 62 9.78 1.97 2.22
N PHE A 63 10.18 1.78 0.96
CA PHE A 63 9.30 1.32 -0.11
C PHE A 63 8.68 -0.05 0.20
N GLY A 64 9.46 -1.01 0.68
CA GLY A 64 8.94 -2.34 1.05
C GLY A 64 7.87 -2.26 2.14
N ILE A 65 8.09 -1.42 3.16
CA ILE A 65 7.10 -1.17 4.22
C ILE A 65 5.84 -0.53 3.63
N LEU A 66 5.98 0.50 2.80
CA LEU A 66 4.87 1.16 2.12
C LEU A 66 4.06 0.17 1.28
N LEU A 67 4.73 -0.69 0.51
CA LEU A 67 4.11 -1.70 -0.33
C LEU A 67 3.32 -2.71 0.50
N CYS A 68 3.94 -3.28 1.54
CA CYS A 68 3.30 -4.22 2.45
C CYS A 68 2.09 -3.60 3.16
N PHE A 69 2.20 -2.34 3.60
CA PHE A 69 1.14 -1.65 4.30
C PHE A 69 -0.07 -1.40 3.38
N ASN A 70 0.15 -0.90 2.16
CA ASN A 70 -0.92 -0.70 1.17
C ASN A 70 -1.65 -2.01 0.83
N LEU A 71 -0.89 -3.08 0.58
CA LEU A 71 -1.47 -4.37 0.23
C LEU A 71 -2.24 -4.99 1.41
N SER A 72 -1.75 -4.82 2.63
CA SER A 72 -2.47 -5.25 3.84
C SER A 72 -3.79 -4.50 4.04
N ILE A 73 -3.84 -3.23 3.67
CA ILE A 73 -5.11 -2.47 3.65
C ILE A 73 -6.02 -3.00 2.55
N GLY A 74 -5.47 -3.36 1.40
CA GLY A 74 -6.22 -3.96 0.29
C GLY A 74 -6.95 -5.25 0.67
N THR A 75 -6.32 -6.13 1.46
CA THR A 75 -6.91 -7.42 1.86
C THR A 75 -8.04 -7.31 2.89
N ILE A 76 -8.13 -6.19 3.61
CA ILE A 76 -9.24 -5.89 4.52
C ILE A 76 -10.33 -5.04 3.86
N THR A 77 -10.02 -4.30 2.78
CA THR A 77 -10.95 -3.40 2.09
C THR A 77 -11.92 -4.20 1.20
N PRO A 78 -13.24 -3.91 1.24
CA PRO A 78 -14.24 -4.61 0.43
C PRO A 78 -14.14 -4.24 -1.06
N PRO A 79 -13.54 -5.11 -1.89
CA PRO A 79 -14.20 -5.77 -3.04
C PRO A 79 -13.93 -7.30 -3.12
N VAL A 80 -12.74 -7.79 -2.77
CA VAL A 80 -12.40 -9.23 -2.63
C VAL A 80 -12.09 -9.59 -1.16
N GLY A 81 -11.51 -8.65 -0.40
CA GLY A 81 -11.52 -8.59 1.08
C GLY A 81 -11.20 -9.89 1.81
N THR A 82 -10.30 -10.72 1.32
CA THR A 82 -10.18 -12.15 1.69
C THR A 82 -10.07 -12.38 3.20
N ILE A 83 -9.36 -11.50 3.91
CA ILE A 83 -9.23 -11.54 5.37
C ILE A 83 -10.54 -11.12 6.05
N LEU A 84 -11.19 -10.07 5.56
CA LEU A 84 -12.49 -9.61 6.04
C LEU A 84 -13.56 -10.69 5.87
N PHE A 85 -13.65 -11.33 4.70
CA PHE A 85 -14.57 -12.43 4.42
C PHE A 85 -14.29 -13.65 5.31
N THR A 86 -13.02 -14.00 5.50
CA THR A 86 -12.62 -15.14 6.33
C THR A 86 -12.96 -14.88 7.81
N GLY A 87 -12.68 -13.67 8.31
CA GLY A 87 -13.04 -13.25 9.66
C GLY A 87 -14.55 -13.29 9.91
N CYS A 88 -15.35 -12.80 8.96
CA CYS A 88 -16.81 -12.88 9.06
C CYS A 88 -17.33 -14.32 9.07
N ARG A 89 -16.75 -15.22 8.26
CA ARG A 89 -17.12 -16.65 8.23
C ARG A 89 -16.80 -17.37 9.53
N VAL A 90 -15.66 -17.10 10.15
CA VAL A 90 -15.27 -17.69 11.43
C VAL A 90 -16.07 -17.08 12.58
N GLY A 91 -16.32 -15.77 12.55
CA GLY A 91 -17.08 -15.05 13.56
C GLY A 91 -18.60 -15.21 13.50
N GLY A 92 -19.14 -15.84 12.44
CA GLY A 92 -20.58 -16.00 12.26
C GLY A 92 -21.34 -14.68 12.03
N THR A 93 -20.65 -13.62 11.62
CA THR A 93 -21.23 -12.28 11.43
C THR A 93 -21.34 -11.92 9.95
N THR A 94 -22.22 -10.98 9.61
CA THR A 94 -22.32 -10.45 8.24
C THR A 94 -21.30 -9.34 8.00
N ILE A 95 -20.79 -9.27 6.77
CA ILE A 95 -19.82 -8.26 6.33
C ILE A 95 -20.36 -6.84 6.55
N GLU A 96 -21.65 -6.64 6.35
CA GLU A 96 -22.30 -5.34 6.47
C GLU A 96 -22.26 -4.79 7.91
N SER A 97 -22.37 -5.67 8.91
CA SER A 97 -22.24 -5.32 10.33
C SER A 97 -20.79 -4.96 10.68
N VAL A 98 -19.86 -5.74 10.15
CA VAL A 98 -18.41 -5.60 10.41
C VAL A 98 -17.86 -4.35 9.72
N ILE A 99 -18.22 -4.07 8.47
CA ILE A 99 -17.80 -2.89 7.71
C ILE A 99 -18.17 -1.59 8.42
N LYS A 100 -19.40 -1.46 8.93
CA LYS A 100 -19.84 -0.24 9.62
C LYS A 100 -18.97 0.05 10.84
N THR A 101 -18.55 -0.99 11.54
CA THR A 101 -17.65 -0.88 12.70
C THR A 101 -16.20 -0.64 12.27
N LEU A 102 -15.79 -1.18 11.12
CA LEU A 102 -14.43 -1.02 10.58
C LEU A 102 -14.18 0.32 9.91
N LEU A 103 -15.21 1.01 9.42
CA LEU A 103 -15.08 2.30 8.75
C LEU A 103 -14.24 3.35 9.52
N PRO A 104 -14.44 3.58 10.84
CA PRO A 104 -13.58 4.47 11.60
C PRO A 104 -12.12 3.98 11.67
N TYR A 105 -11.90 2.66 11.76
CA TYR A 105 -10.56 2.08 11.75
C TYR A 105 -9.87 2.26 10.39
N PHE A 106 -10.61 2.13 9.28
CA PHE A 106 -10.08 2.47 7.96
C PHE A 106 -9.58 3.90 7.87
N GLY A 107 -10.30 4.85 8.47
CA GLY A 107 -9.85 6.24 8.55
C GLY A 107 -8.49 6.36 9.27
N VAL A 108 -8.35 5.72 10.43
CA VAL A 108 -7.08 5.71 11.20
C VAL A 108 -5.95 5.06 10.40
N ILE A 109 -6.22 3.93 9.75
CA ILE A 109 -5.23 3.19 8.97
C ILE A 109 -4.80 3.97 7.73
N LEU A 110 -5.71 4.68 7.06
CA LEU A 110 -5.37 5.57 5.95
C LEU A 110 -4.52 6.75 6.40
N ILE A 111 -4.82 7.34 7.56
CA ILE A 111 -3.99 8.40 8.14
C ILE A 111 -2.59 7.84 8.46
N ALA A 112 -2.51 6.67 9.07
CA ALA A 112 -1.24 6.01 9.35
C ALA A 112 -0.46 5.71 8.06
N LEU A 113 -1.13 5.30 6.98
CA LEU A 113 -0.53 5.08 5.67
C LEU A 113 0.09 6.38 5.10
N LEU A 114 -0.63 7.49 5.19
CA LEU A 114 -0.12 8.80 4.74
C LEU A 114 1.06 9.25 5.60
N LEU A 115 0.98 9.08 6.92
CA LEU A 115 2.08 9.38 7.83
C LEU A 115 3.32 8.56 7.50
N VAL A 116 3.17 7.25 7.29
CA VAL A 116 4.26 6.37 6.86
C VAL A 116 4.83 6.84 5.52
N THR A 117 3.98 7.13 4.54
CA THR A 117 4.42 7.57 3.19
C THR A 117 5.23 8.86 3.20
N TYR A 118 4.83 9.83 4.02
CA TYR A 118 5.45 11.17 4.01
C TYR A 118 6.52 11.36 5.09
N ILE A 119 6.49 10.55 6.15
CA ILE A 119 7.43 10.61 7.28
C ILE A 119 8.24 9.31 7.31
N PRO A 120 9.35 9.24 6.54
CA PRO A 120 10.17 8.04 6.46
C PRO A 120 10.76 7.64 7.81
N GLN A 121 10.93 8.59 8.73
CA GLN A 121 11.41 8.32 10.09
C GLN A 121 10.51 7.34 10.85
N ILE A 122 9.19 7.34 10.66
CA ILE A 122 8.30 6.40 11.36
C ILE A 122 8.63 4.96 10.99
N SER A 123 8.92 4.71 9.72
CA SER A 123 9.23 3.37 9.21
C SER A 123 10.71 3.00 9.32
N MET A 124 11.60 3.99 9.24
CA MET A 124 13.05 3.78 9.23
C MET A 124 13.69 3.88 10.62
N PHE A 125 12.98 4.39 11.64
CA PHE A 125 13.48 4.49 13.01
C PHE A 125 13.89 3.13 13.59
N LEU A 126 13.02 2.12 13.46
CA LEU A 126 13.30 0.79 13.97
C LEU A 126 14.44 0.08 13.18
N PRO A 127 14.46 0.10 11.83
CA PRO A 127 15.60 -0.37 11.05
C PRO A 127 16.94 0.29 11.42
N HIS A 128 16.94 1.59 11.69
CA HIS A 128 18.14 2.34 12.06
C HIS A 128 18.67 1.96 13.44
N ILE A 129 17.78 1.74 14.41
CA ILE A 129 18.15 1.26 15.76
C ILE A 129 18.70 -0.17 15.72
N LEU A 130 18.15 -1.01 14.84
CA LEU A 130 18.56 -2.41 14.70
C LEU A 130 19.83 -2.57 13.82
N GLY A 131 20.39 -1.48 13.30
CA GLY A 131 21.59 -1.51 12.45
C GLY A 131 21.38 -2.20 11.09
N LEU A 132 20.13 -2.29 10.64
CA LEU A 132 19.77 -2.83 9.32
C LEU A 132 19.98 -1.82 8.19
N VAL A 133 20.19 -0.54 8.54
CA VAL A 133 20.41 0.61 7.65
C VAL A 133 21.40 1.58 8.27
#